data_AF-A0A8S9XAH5-F1
#
_entry.id   AF-A0A8S9XAH5-F1
#
_cell.length_a   1.000
_cell.length_b   1.000
_cell.length_c   1.000
_cell.angle_alpha   90.00
_cell.angle_beta   90.00
_cell.angle_gamma   90.00
#
_symmetry.space_group_name_H-M   'P 1'
#
loop_
_entity.id
_entity.type
_entity.pdbx_description
1 polymer ?
#
loop_
_entity_poly.entity_id
_entity_poly.type
_entity_poly.pdbx_seq_one_letter_code
_entity_poly.pdbx_strand_id
1 'polypeptide(L)'
;MMESFQCLPLVVTVFLHVVSTASPNTPDSVQNDWWTTKCGVSNREQEGRAPGQTYSSPSGSSPWQVAIYTVGRSGRVHQGNMDFLCVGTIIAPSIVITAASCLFNENIKKAIRPERLRVVAAKQSLSLKFERDAQMKE
;
A
#
# COMPACT_ATOMS: atom_id res chain seq x y z
N MET A 1 -47.14 -4.42 -20.68
CA MET A 1 -46.16 -5.49 -20.98
C MET A 1 -44.85 -5.05 -20.30
N MET A 2 -44.68 -5.15 -18.97
CA MET A 2 -45.02 -6.25 -18.04
C MET A 2 -44.32 -7.57 -18.45
N GLU A 3 -43.62 -8.33 -17.60
CA GLU A 3 -43.39 -8.21 -16.14
C GLU A 3 -41.95 -7.76 -15.76
N SER A 4 -41.58 -7.32 -14.54
CA SER A 4 -42.13 -7.44 -13.15
C SER A 4 -41.76 -8.69 -12.32
N PHE A 5 -40.54 -9.26 -12.43
CA PHE A 5 -40.10 -10.35 -11.53
C PHE A 5 -39.92 -9.90 -10.06
N GLN A 6 -40.95 -10.17 -9.25
CA GLN A 6 -40.93 -9.96 -7.81
C GLN A 6 -40.19 -11.10 -7.10
N CYS A 7 -39.12 -10.81 -6.37
CA CYS A 7 -38.60 -11.72 -5.35
C CYS A 7 -39.39 -11.51 -4.05
N LEU A 8 -40.19 -12.50 -3.65
CA LEU A 8 -40.87 -12.46 -2.35
C LEU A 8 -39.83 -12.57 -1.22
N PRO A 9 -39.85 -11.68 -0.21
CA PRO A 9 -39.09 -11.88 1.01
C PRO A 9 -39.78 -12.95 1.87
N LEU A 10 -39.12 -14.10 2.07
CA LEU A 10 -39.52 -15.07 3.09
C LEU A 10 -39.21 -14.49 4.47
N VAL A 11 -40.20 -13.83 5.06
CA VAL A 11 -40.16 -13.33 6.44
C VAL A 11 -40.18 -14.52 7.40
N VAL A 12 -39.01 -14.90 7.91
CA VAL A 12 -38.89 -15.83 9.04
C VAL A 12 -38.52 -15.02 10.28
N THR A 13 -39.54 -14.45 10.93
CA THR A 13 -39.41 -13.78 12.22
C THR A 13 -39.17 -14.80 13.33
N VAL A 14 -37.91 -15.00 13.70
CA VAL A 14 -37.55 -15.66 14.96
C VAL A 14 -37.36 -14.59 16.04
N PHE A 15 -38.41 -14.37 16.85
CA PHE A 15 -38.27 -13.61 18.09
C PHE A 15 -37.51 -14.47 19.12
N LEU A 16 -36.20 -14.22 19.25
CA LEU A 16 -35.44 -14.63 20.43
C LEU A 16 -35.22 -13.41 21.32
N HIS A 17 -35.89 -13.40 22.48
CA HIS A 17 -35.59 -12.47 23.56
C HIS A 17 -34.20 -12.79 24.12
N VAL A 18 -33.18 -12.06 23.69
CA VAL A 18 -31.88 -12.07 24.35
C VAL A 18 -31.95 -11.11 25.54
N VAL A 19 -32.05 -11.68 26.74
CA VAL A 19 -31.94 -10.94 28.00
C VAL A 19 -30.56 -10.29 28.07
N SER A 20 -30.53 -8.99 28.35
CA SER A 20 -29.27 -8.29 28.62
C SER A 20 -28.70 -8.74 29.97
N THR A 21 -27.60 -9.48 29.94
CA THR A 21 -26.69 -9.62 31.08
C THR A 21 -25.37 -8.97 30.72
N ALA A 22 -25.21 -7.70 31.11
CA ALA A 22 -23.89 -7.09 31.17
C ALA A 22 -23.05 -7.87 32.20
N SER A 23 -22.01 -8.57 31.73
CA SER A 23 -21.05 -9.27 32.60
C SER A 23 -19.75 -8.48 32.69
N PRO A 24 -19.24 -8.14 33.89
CA PRO A 24 -18.04 -7.32 34.02
C PRO A 24 -16.75 -8.14 33.95
N ASN A 25 -15.69 -7.50 33.45
CA ASN A 25 -14.27 -7.82 33.71
C ASN A 25 -13.78 -9.22 33.27
N THR A 26 -13.34 -9.33 32.03
CA THR A 26 -12.21 -10.21 31.65
C THR A 26 -10.98 -9.35 31.35
N PRO A 27 -9.77 -9.69 31.82
CA PRO A 27 -8.56 -8.93 31.50
C PRO A 27 -8.28 -8.93 30.00
N ASP A 28 -7.62 -7.87 29.50
CA ASP A 28 -7.21 -7.74 28.09
C ASP A 28 -6.35 -8.93 27.65
N SER A 29 -6.99 -9.94 27.06
CA SER A 29 -6.30 -10.98 26.32
C SER A 29 -5.73 -10.34 25.06
N VAL A 30 -4.42 -10.11 25.07
CA VAL A 30 -3.64 -9.65 23.91
C VAL A 30 -4.00 -10.54 22.72
N GLN A 31 -4.82 -9.99 21.82
CA GLN A 31 -5.25 -10.67 20.61
C GLN A 31 -4.35 -10.20 19.46
N ASN A 32 -3.79 -11.16 18.75
CA ASN A 32 -2.68 -10.96 17.82
C ASN A 32 -3.21 -10.42 16.48
N ASP A 33 -3.78 -9.22 16.49
CA ASP A 33 -4.59 -8.65 15.42
C ASP A 33 -3.75 -8.17 14.23
N TRP A 34 -3.15 -9.09 13.47
CA TRP A 34 -2.49 -8.81 12.18
C TRP A 34 -3.45 -8.16 11.15
N TRP A 35 -4.76 -8.27 11.39
CA TRP A 35 -5.82 -7.60 10.65
C TRP A 35 -6.01 -6.11 10.98
N THR A 36 -5.32 -5.55 11.99
CA THR A 36 -5.35 -4.09 12.28
C THR A 36 -4.34 -3.28 11.46
N THR A 37 -4.04 -3.71 10.24
CA THR A 37 -3.31 -2.89 9.25
C THR A 37 -4.17 -1.69 8.83
N LYS A 38 -4.10 -0.59 9.60
CA LYS A 38 -4.84 0.65 9.30
C LYS A 38 -4.30 1.29 8.02
N CYS A 39 -5.17 1.46 7.01
CA CYS A 39 -4.84 2.15 5.78
C CYS A 39 -5.02 3.68 5.92
N GLY A 40 -4.41 4.46 5.01
CA GLY A 40 -4.59 5.92 4.94
C GLY A 40 -3.97 6.74 6.09
N VAL A 41 -3.40 6.10 7.11
CA VAL A 41 -2.71 6.80 8.22
C VAL A 41 -1.36 7.34 7.75
N SER A 42 -1.15 8.64 7.92
CA SER A 42 0.09 9.34 7.59
C SER A 42 0.78 9.82 8.86
N ASN A 43 2.10 9.62 8.99
CA ASN A 43 2.88 10.17 10.11
C ASN A 43 3.31 11.63 9.83
N ARG A 44 2.57 12.36 9.00
CA ARG A 44 2.87 13.75 8.67
C ARG A 44 2.31 14.69 9.74
N GLU A 45 3.21 15.25 10.54
CA GLU A 45 2.89 16.44 11.32
C GLU A 45 2.50 17.60 10.38
N GLN A 46 1.41 18.30 10.72
CA GLN A 46 0.92 19.43 9.94
C GLN A 46 1.73 20.69 10.25
N GLU A 47 2.93 20.76 9.71
CA GLU A 47 3.68 22.01 9.68
C GLU A 47 3.02 23.02 8.73
N GLY A 48 2.98 24.29 9.14
CA GLY A 48 2.29 25.37 8.43
C GLY A 48 2.91 25.68 7.06
N ARG A 49 2.37 25.06 6.01
CA ARG A 49 2.84 25.22 4.62
C ARG A 49 2.06 26.31 3.90
N ALA A 50 2.78 27.23 3.26
CA ALA A 50 2.19 28.26 2.43
C ALA A 50 1.60 27.62 1.13
N PRO A 51 0.42 28.06 0.67
CA PRO A 51 -0.14 27.62 -0.61
C PRO A 51 0.82 27.88 -1.78
N GLY A 52 0.81 26.97 -2.77
CA GLY A 52 1.63 27.10 -3.99
C GLY A 52 3.13 26.77 -3.84
N GLN A 53 3.62 26.54 -2.62
CA GLN A 53 5.01 26.17 -2.37
C GLN A 53 5.22 24.65 -2.42
N THR A 54 6.36 24.21 -2.95
CA THR A 54 6.78 22.80 -2.95
C THR A 54 7.67 22.52 -1.75
N TYR A 55 7.34 21.47 -1.00
CA TYR A 55 8.07 21.05 0.19
C TYR A 55 8.40 19.57 0.11
N SER A 56 9.58 19.18 0.56
CA SER A 56 9.93 17.78 0.76
C SER A 56 8.91 17.06 1.65
N SER A 57 8.66 15.79 1.36
CA SER A 57 7.80 14.96 2.20
C SER A 57 8.61 14.43 3.38
N PRO A 58 8.19 14.68 4.65
CA PRO A 58 8.86 14.15 5.82
C PRO A 58 8.95 12.62 5.81
N SER A 59 9.88 12.04 6.58
CA SER A 59 10.01 10.58 6.69
C SER A 59 8.70 9.99 7.22
N GLY A 60 8.18 8.95 6.56
CA GLY A 60 6.90 8.32 6.95
C GLY A 60 5.63 9.14 6.67
N SER A 61 5.71 10.31 6.03
CA SER A 61 4.52 11.13 5.66
C SER A 61 3.62 10.48 4.60
N SER A 62 4.10 9.48 3.88
CA SER A 62 3.35 8.70 2.91
C SER A 62 3.85 7.24 2.98
N PRO A 63 3.46 6.49 4.04
CA PRO A 63 4.05 5.17 4.31
C PRO A 63 3.68 4.12 3.26
N TRP A 64 2.61 4.35 2.50
CA TRP A 64 2.21 3.56 1.34
C TRP A 64 3.03 3.84 0.07
N GLN A 65 3.92 4.82 0.06
CA GLN A 65 4.69 5.22 -1.13
C GLN A 65 5.72 4.16 -1.51
N VAL A 66 5.75 3.80 -2.79
CA VAL A 66 6.68 2.79 -3.35
C VAL A 66 7.38 3.32 -4.59
N ALA A 67 8.69 3.11 -4.68
CA ALA A 67 9.47 3.29 -5.90
C ALA A 67 9.67 1.94 -6.61
N ILE A 68 9.40 1.90 -7.91
CA ILE A 68 9.56 0.73 -8.78
C ILE A 68 10.76 1.01 -9.70
N TYR A 69 11.70 0.07 -9.74
CA TYR A 69 12.92 0.11 -10.55
C TYR A 69 12.97 -1.07 -11.52
N THR A 70 13.59 -0.89 -12.68
CA THR A 70 14.01 -2.01 -13.53
C THR A 70 15.45 -2.43 -13.23
N VAL A 71 15.74 -3.72 -13.37
CA VAL A 71 17.11 -4.26 -13.28
C VAL A 71 17.55 -4.95 -14.57
N GLY A 72 18.86 -5.12 -14.71
CA GLY A 72 19.50 -5.85 -15.81
C GLY A 72 19.13 -7.34 -15.87
N ARG A 73 19.48 -8.01 -16.98
CA ARG A 73 19.12 -9.43 -17.26
C ARG A 73 19.51 -10.43 -16.18
N SER A 74 20.56 -10.15 -15.40
CA SER A 74 21.02 -11.03 -14.31
C SER A 74 20.10 -11.04 -13.09
N GLY A 75 19.14 -10.11 -13.00
CA GLY A 75 18.34 -9.89 -11.78
C GLY A 75 19.16 -9.41 -10.57
N ARG A 76 20.49 -9.25 -10.72
CA ARG A 76 21.36 -8.85 -9.62
C ARG A 76 21.27 -7.35 -9.42
N VAL A 77 20.95 -6.97 -8.19
CA VAL A 77 21.02 -5.58 -7.72
C VAL A 77 22.49 -5.23 -7.55
N HIS A 78 23.05 -4.54 -8.54
CA HIS A 78 24.35 -3.88 -8.41
C HIS A 78 24.14 -2.37 -8.35
N GLN A 79 24.92 -1.68 -7.53
CA GLN A 79 24.80 -0.25 -7.28
C GLN A 79 25.15 0.53 -8.58
N GLY A 80 24.11 0.85 -9.38
CA GLY A 80 24.23 1.44 -10.72
C GLY A 80 23.41 0.76 -11.82
N ASN A 81 22.91 -0.48 -11.60
CA ASN A 81 22.14 -1.25 -12.59
C ASN A 81 20.61 -1.23 -12.33
N MET A 82 20.12 -0.12 -11.78
CA MET A 82 18.72 0.08 -11.38
C MET A 82 18.22 1.41 -11.92
N ASP A 83 17.36 1.36 -12.94
CA ASP A 83 16.72 2.53 -13.51
C ASP A 83 15.35 2.73 -12.86
N PHE A 84 15.08 3.94 -12.38
CA PHE A 84 13.75 4.30 -11.86
C PHE A 84 12.72 4.18 -13.00
N LEU A 85 11.66 3.44 -12.75
CA LEU A 85 10.60 3.18 -13.72
C LEU A 85 9.37 4.03 -13.41
N CYS A 86 8.82 3.85 -12.22
CA CYS A 86 7.55 4.45 -11.80
C CYS A 86 7.38 4.43 -10.28
N VAL A 87 6.30 5.06 -9.82
CA VAL A 87 5.79 4.99 -8.45
C VAL A 87 4.63 3.99 -8.33
N GLY A 88 4.36 3.54 -7.10
CA GLY A 88 3.20 2.73 -6.76
C GLY A 88 2.75 2.97 -5.32
N THR A 89 1.62 2.36 -4.96
CA THR A 89 0.97 2.51 -3.65
C THR A 89 0.73 1.13 -3.03
N ILE A 90 1.16 0.92 -1.78
CA ILE A 90 0.83 -0.27 -1.00
C ILE A 90 -0.67 -0.24 -0.68
N ILE A 91 -1.40 -1.29 -1.05
CA ILE A 91 -2.83 -1.47 -0.72
C ILE A 91 -3.10 -2.69 0.17
N ALA A 92 -2.14 -3.62 0.27
CA ALA A 92 -2.12 -4.73 1.23
C ALA A 92 -0.66 -5.16 1.47
N PRO A 93 -0.34 -5.99 2.50
CA PRO A 93 1.04 -6.30 2.91
C PRO A 93 1.98 -6.87 1.82
N SER A 94 1.45 -7.36 0.71
CA SER A 94 2.25 -7.80 -0.45
C SER A 94 1.65 -7.37 -1.80
N ILE A 95 0.82 -6.33 -1.80
CA ILE A 95 0.14 -5.83 -3.02
C ILE A 95 0.43 -4.34 -3.19
N VAL A 96 1.06 -4.01 -4.31
CA VAL A 96 1.32 -2.65 -4.76
C VAL A 96 0.54 -2.39 -6.05
N ILE A 97 -0.25 -1.32 -6.07
CA ILE A 97 -0.92 -0.83 -7.28
C ILE A 97 -0.08 0.24 -7.99
N THR A 98 -0.06 0.23 -9.32
CA THR A 98 0.63 1.21 -10.17
C THR A 98 -0.11 1.29 -11.52
N ALA A 99 0.27 2.25 -12.37
CA ALA A 99 -0.34 2.41 -13.70
C ALA A 99 0.12 1.31 -14.66
N ALA A 100 -0.80 0.81 -15.50
CA ALA A 100 -0.47 -0.23 -16.49
C ALA A 100 0.61 0.23 -17.49
N SER A 101 0.62 1.51 -17.87
CA SER A 101 1.63 2.13 -18.75
C SER A 101 3.04 2.12 -18.19
N CYS A 102 3.22 1.98 -16.86
CA CYS A 102 4.53 1.77 -16.25
C CYS A 102 5.10 0.38 -16.56
N LEU A 103 4.23 -0.63 -16.68
CA LEU A 103 4.63 -2.04 -16.78
C LEU A 103 4.44 -2.62 -18.18
N PHE A 104 3.68 -1.95 -19.06
CA PHE A 104 3.35 -2.40 -20.41
C PHE A 104 3.85 -1.41 -21.46
N ASN A 105 4.74 -1.86 -22.34
CA ASN A 105 5.20 -1.06 -23.48
C ASN A 105 4.27 -1.27 -24.67
N GLU A 106 3.49 -0.23 -24.99
CA GLU A 106 2.49 -0.28 -26.05
C GLU A 106 3.07 -0.40 -27.47
N ASN A 107 4.30 0.05 -27.71
CA ASN A 107 4.93 0.01 -29.04
C ASN A 107 5.29 -1.43 -29.44
N ILE A 108 5.72 -2.24 -28.48
CA ILE A 108 6.09 -3.65 -28.68
C ILE A 108 5.04 -4.63 -28.13
N LYS A 109 3.90 -4.11 -27.64
CA LYS A 109 2.78 -4.84 -27.00
C LYS A 109 3.23 -5.90 -25.97
N LYS A 110 4.17 -5.54 -25.08
CA LYS A 110 4.74 -6.48 -24.09
C LYS A 110 4.85 -5.85 -22.70
N ALA A 111 4.54 -6.66 -21.69
CA ALA A 111 4.80 -6.35 -20.30
C ALA A 111 6.28 -6.56 -19.93
N ILE A 112 6.77 -5.80 -18.95
CA ILE A 112 8.07 -6.02 -18.30
C ILE A 112 7.97 -7.29 -17.45
N ARG A 113 8.97 -8.18 -17.58
CA ARG A 113 9.03 -9.43 -16.80
C ARG A 113 9.22 -9.15 -15.30
N PRO A 114 8.46 -9.79 -14.39
CA PRO A 114 8.57 -9.58 -12.94
C PRO A 114 9.99 -9.69 -12.38
N GLU A 115 10.80 -10.64 -12.88
CA GLU A 115 12.19 -10.84 -12.46
C GLU A 115 13.07 -9.60 -12.65
N ARG A 116 12.70 -8.72 -13.60
CA ARG A 116 13.35 -7.44 -13.90
C ARG A 116 12.81 -6.26 -13.09
N LEU A 117 11.81 -6.44 -12.25
CA LEU A 117 11.25 -5.37 -11.41
C LEU A 117 11.80 -5.46 -9.98
N ARG A 118 12.09 -4.32 -9.37
CA ARG A 118 12.40 -4.21 -7.94
C ARG A 118 11.51 -3.14 -7.33
N VAL A 119 10.98 -3.43 -6.15
CA VAL A 119 9.91 -2.67 -5.49
C VAL A 119 10.46 -2.26 -4.14
N VAL A 120 10.55 -0.95 -3.87
CA VAL A 120 11.13 -0.41 -2.64
C VAL A 120 10.13 0.52 -1.97
N ALA A 121 9.64 0.13 -0.79
CA ALA A 121 8.72 0.91 0.02
C ALA A 121 9.44 2.01 0.81
N ALA A 122 8.70 3.04 1.23
CA ALA A 122 9.15 4.10 2.16
C ALA A 122 10.41 4.91 1.75
N LYS A 123 10.86 4.81 0.49
CA LYS A 123 12.07 5.47 0.00
C LYS A 123 11.82 6.96 -0.27
N GLN A 124 12.58 7.83 0.39
CA GLN A 124 12.41 9.29 0.28
C GLN A 124 13.17 9.94 -0.88
N SER A 125 14.27 9.32 -1.34
CA SER A 125 15.08 9.80 -2.46
C SER A 125 15.17 8.74 -3.53
N LEU A 126 14.86 9.10 -4.78
CA LEU A 126 14.93 8.18 -5.92
C LEU A 126 16.38 7.76 -6.23
N SER A 127 17.37 8.56 -5.83
CA SER A 127 18.79 8.25 -5.96
C SER A 127 19.21 7.06 -5.10
N LEU A 128 19.87 6.08 -5.72
CA LEU A 128 20.43 4.89 -5.04
C LEU A 128 21.87 5.08 -4.52
N LYS A 129 22.44 6.27 -4.73
CA LYS A 129 23.80 6.61 -4.25
C LYS A 129 23.84 6.96 -2.76
N PHE A 130 22.71 7.34 -2.15
CA PHE A 130 22.67 7.93 -0.80
C PHE A 130 22.42 6.93 0.35
N GLU A 131 22.08 5.67 0.08
CA GLU A 131 21.75 4.70 1.14
C GLU A 131 22.98 4.16 1.91
N ARG A 132 24.21 4.34 1.42
CA ARG A 132 25.42 3.86 2.13
C ARG A 132 25.82 4.72 3.34
N ASP A 133 25.39 5.98 3.40
CA ASP A 133 25.69 6.87 4.54
C ASP A 133 24.68 6.71 5.69
N ALA A 134 23.56 6.02 5.43
CA ALA A 134 22.53 5.72 6.43
C ALA A 134 22.65 4.30 7.04
N GLN A 135 23.41 3.39 6.41
CA GLN A 135 23.63 2.01 6.91
C GLN A 135 24.99 1.82 7.61
N MET A 136 25.70 2.91 7.93
CA MET A 136 26.92 2.89 8.75
C MET A 136 26.73 3.78 9.99
N LYS A 137 25.71 3.49 10.81
CA LYS A 137 25.58 4.06 12.16
C LYS A 137 24.79 3.18 13.12
N GLU A 138 25.26 1.97 13.31
CA GLU A 138 25.11 1.19 14.56
C GLU A 138 26.52 0.80 15.02
#